data_AF-A0A1X7I603-F1
#
_entry.id   AF-A0A1X7I603-F1
#
_cell.length_a   1.000
_cell.length_b   1.000
_cell.length_c   1.000
_cell.angle_alpha   90.00
_cell.angle_beta   90.00
_cell.angle_gamma   90.00
#
_symmetry.space_group_name_H-M   'P 1'
#
loop_
_entity.id
_entity.type
_entity.pdbx_description
1 polymer ?
#
loop_
_entity_poly.entity_id
_entity_poly.type
_entity_poly.pdbx_seq_one_letter_code
_entity_poly.pdbx_strand_id
1 'polypeptide(L)'
;MKKLSDKMKKERELSFLKWLEEKDTLIKNWLRLIPDSFSNGLDYSLESLVLLSDYLILNYKMPESTESLTNQDEMMAVSGYIGEVYIRNIPGNKEWIMSELTPRKNNKFEFFYLVGERNKDQINPFSAYIPSLIYSKDNQEIYLSLKAIKNNSEEFIKKSNAAKVIPGKGGFSYQYFILVKDESFELNEIEQALKIYYAKKGSRDRVYSHNERHLLVNMGDNYYFHFQLDTGEGVLQESKEIAENYKGDKDKSVIASCKSRVEFWGDEDPDGDYINDHMYLLEQLMQNAKLLIFDFRNGVFYDEQ
;
A
#
# COMPACT_ATOMS: atom_id res chain seq x y z
N MET A 1 17.89 7.54 -27.29
CA MET A 1 18.78 7.43 -26.10
C MET A 1 19.67 6.21 -26.29
N LYS A 2 20.95 6.26 -25.89
CA LYS A 2 21.85 5.11 -26.04
C LYS A 2 21.57 4.10 -24.92
N LYS A 3 21.52 2.80 -25.26
CA LYS A 3 21.47 1.72 -24.25
C LYS A 3 22.80 1.69 -23.48
N LEU A 4 22.74 1.49 -22.17
CA LEU A 4 23.92 1.29 -21.33
C LEU A 4 24.64 -0.01 -21.71
N SER A 5 25.97 0.01 -21.65
CA SER A 5 26.77 -1.22 -21.72
C SER A 5 26.55 -2.07 -20.46
N ASP A 6 26.74 -3.38 -20.55
CA ASP A 6 26.54 -4.29 -19.40
C ASP A 6 27.47 -3.94 -18.22
N LYS A 7 28.69 -3.47 -18.52
CA LYS A 7 29.61 -2.97 -17.50
C LYS A 7 29.02 -1.77 -16.74
N MET A 8 28.51 -0.78 -17.47
CA MET A 8 27.90 0.42 -16.87
C MET A 8 26.62 0.09 -16.10
N LYS A 9 25.84 -0.90 -16.55
CA LYS A 9 24.66 -1.38 -15.82
C LYS A 9 25.05 -1.94 -14.45
N LYS A 10 26.06 -2.80 -14.39
CA LYS A 10 26.54 -3.39 -13.12
C LYS A 10 27.11 -2.34 -12.17
N GLU A 11 27.91 -1.40 -12.69
CA GLU A 11 28.46 -0.30 -11.87
C GLU A 11 27.34 0.56 -11.28
N ARG A 12 26.30 0.85 -12.07
CA ARG A 12 25.15 1.61 -11.61
C ARG A 12 24.30 0.86 -10.60
N GLU A 13 24.12 -0.45 -10.79
CA GLU A 13 23.38 -1.30 -9.85
C GLU A 13 24.08 -1.35 -8.48
N LEU A 14 25.40 -1.51 -8.46
CA LEU A 14 26.19 -1.45 -7.22
C LEU A 14 26.08 -0.09 -6.53
N SER A 15 26.18 1.00 -7.31
CA SER A 15 26.00 2.37 -6.80
C SER A 15 24.59 2.58 -6.22
N PHE A 16 23.56 2.03 -6.88
CA PHE A 16 22.19 2.13 -6.43
C PHE A 16 21.95 1.40 -5.11
N LEU A 17 22.44 0.16 -5.00
CA LEU A 17 22.33 -0.62 -3.76
C LEU A 17 23.03 0.07 -2.60
N LYS A 18 24.27 0.56 -2.81
CA LYS A 18 25.00 1.33 -1.81
C LYS A 18 24.21 2.58 -1.38
N TRP A 19 23.67 3.32 -2.33
CA TRP A 19 22.88 4.51 -2.02
C TRP A 19 21.61 4.16 -1.23
N LEU A 20 20.91 3.07 -1.57
CA LEU A 20 19.73 2.61 -0.80
C LEU A 20 20.06 2.32 0.66
N GLU A 21 21.23 1.74 0.93
CA GLU A 21 21.70 1.47 2.29
C GLU A 21 22.01 2.76 3.07
N GLU A 22 22.50 3.80 2.38
CA GLU A 22 22.96 5.05 2.99
C GLU A 22 21.89 6.16 3.05
N LYS A 23 20.86 6.12 2.18
CA LYS A 23 19.92 7.23 1.96
C LYS A 23 19.23 7.71 3.23
N ASP A 24 18.80 6.79 4.09
CA ASP A 24 18.03 7.14 5.30
C ASP A 24 18.92 7.85 6.32
N THR A 25 20.18 7.42 6.39
CA THR A 25 21.19 8.07 7.23
C THR A 25 21.50 9.47 6.68
N LEU A 26 21.65 9.61 5.36
CA LEU A 26 21.87 10.90 4.70
C LEU A 26 20.72 11.87 4.96
N ILE A 27 19.47 11.44 4.73
CA ILE A 27 18.27 12.27 4.98
C ILE A 27 18.19 12.67 6.45
N LYS A 28 18.38 11.72 7.37
CA LYS A 28 18.32 11.99 8.82
C LYS A 28 19.40 12.97 9.28
N ASN A 29 20.61 12.85 8.75
CA ASN A 29 21.69 13.77 9.08
C ASN A 29 21.41 15.17 8.52
N TRP A 30 20.93 15.27 7.28
CA TRP A 30 20.52 16.53 6.68
C TRP A 30 19.41 17.22 7.50
N LEU A 31 18.34 16.50 7.87
CA LEU A 31 17.26 17.05 8.69
C LEU A 31 17.73 17.60 10.06
N ARG A 32 18.85 17.10 10.60
CA ARG A 32 19.46 17.62 11.83
C ARG A 32 20.30 18.88 11.62
N LEU A 33 20.73 19.13 10.39
CA LEU A 33 21.59 20.27 10.04
C LEU A 33 20.79 21.49 9.59
N ILE A 34 19.59 21.31 9.07
CA ILE A 34 18.72 22.41 8.67
C ILE A 34 18.04 23.08 9.88
N PRO A 35 17.60 24.34 9.77
CA PRO A 35 16.95 25.03 10.88
C PRO A 35 15.67 24.33 11.36
N ASP A 36 15.42 24.38 12.68
CA ASP A 36 14.24 23.81 13.33
C ASP A 36 12.90 24.31 12.78
N SER A 37 12.87 25.51 12.20
CA SER A 37 11.69 26.06 11.54
C SER A 37 11.27 25.26 10.30
N PHE A 38 12.20 24.50 9.70
CA PHE A 38 11.94 23.61 8.58
C PHE A 38 11.90 22.15 9.03
N SER A 39 12.91 21.67 9.76
CA SER A 39 13.03 20.24 10.10
C SER A 39 11.82 19.69 10.86
N ASN A 40 11.21 20.48 11.76
CA ASN A 40 10.03 20.05 12.51
C ASN A 40 8.77 19.87 11.66
N GLY A 41 8.69 20.52 10.49
CA GLY A 41 7.55 20.41 9.56
C GLY A 41 7.81 19.46 8.39
N LEU A 42 9.01 18.89 8.29
CA LEU A 42 9.37 17.90 7.28
C LEU A 42 9.11 16.48 7.81
N ASP A 43 7.82 16.11 7.84
CA ASP A 43 7.27 14.87 8.39
C ASP A 43 6.93 13.81 7.33
N TYR A 44 7.40 14.01 6.11
CA TYR A 44 7.10 13.22 4.90
C TYR A 44 5.65 13.30 4.40
N SER A 45 4.84 14.24 4.89
CA SER A 45 3.53 14.56 4.29
C SER A 45 3.68 15.19 2.90
N LEU A 46 2.59 15.29 2.14
CA LEU A 46 2.57 16.07 0.89
C LEU A 46 2.80 17.57 1.14
N GLU A 47 2.37 18.08 2.30
CA GLU A 47 2.61 19.45 2.77
C GLU A 47 4.10 19.73 2.97
N SER A 48 4.90 18.72 3.34
CA SER A 48 6.36 18.84 3.42
C SER A 48 7.00 19.32 2.12
N LEU A 49 6.41 19.02 0.95
CA LEU A 49 6.95 19.48 -0.33
C LEU A 49 6.87 21.01 -0.48
N VAL A 50 5.84 21.64 0.09
CA VAL A 50 5.69 23.09 0.09
C VAL A 50 6.73 23.71 1.03
N LEU A 51 6.86 23.19 2.24
CA LEU A 51 7.85 23.67 3.21
C LEU A 51 9.28 23.49 2.69
N LEU A 52 9.56 22.38 2.00
CA LEU A 52 10.83 22.12 1.35
C LEU A 52 11.10 23.14 0.23
N SER A 53 10.07 23.57 -0.51
CA SER A 53 10.24 24.60 -1.53
C SER A 53 10.71 25.93 -0.93
N ASP A 54 10.13 26.32 0.22
CA ASP A 54 10.50 27.55 0.93
C ASP A 54 11.95 27.46 1.43
N TYR A 55 12.34 26.31 1.99
CA TYR A 55 13.71 26.03 2.41
C TYR A 55 14.71 26.21 1.26
N LEU A 56 14.44 25.61 0.11
CA LEU A 56 15.34 25.66 -1.05
C LEU A 56 15.46 27.09 -1.58
N ILE A 57 14.36 27.83 -1.71
CA ILE A 57 14.34 29.22 -2.16
C ILE A 57 15.15 30.14 -1.23
N LEU A 58 15.07 29.93 0.09
CA LEU A 58 15.77 30.74 1.07
C LEU A 58 17.29 30.48 1.08
N ASN A 59 17.71 29.23 0.92
CA ASN A 59 19.10 28.81 1.10
C ASN A 59 19.93 28.76 -0.19
N TYR A 60 19.29 28.62 -1.36
CA TYR A 60 19.98 28.47 -2.64
C TYR A 60 19.68 29.63 -3.59
N LYS A 61 20.36 30.76 -3.35
CA LYS A 61 20.19 32.00 -4.14
C LYS A 61 20.92 32.00 -5.49
N MET A 62 21.93 31.14 -5.65
CA MET A 62 22.78 31.09 -6.84
C MET A 62 22.76 29.68 -7.46
N PRO A 63 22.49 29.54 -8.77
CA PRO A 63 22.48 28.26 -9.48
C PRO A 63 23.73 27.39 -9.28
N GLU A 64 24.90 28.02 -9.09
CA GLU A 64 26.18 27.33 -8.96
C GLU A 64 26.36 26.69 -7.58
N SER A 65 25.61 27.13 -6.56
CA SER A 65 25.71 26.54 -5.22
C SER A 65 25.04 25.16 -5.16
N THR A 66 24.01 24.89 -5.96
CA THR A 66 23.44 23.54 -6.03
C THR A 66 24.33 22.57 -6.81
N GLU A 67 25.21 23.06 -7.69
CA GLU A 67 26.19 22.25 -8.44
C GLU A 67 27.54 22.06 -7.73
N SER A 68 27.71 22.69 -6.57
CA SER A 68 28.93 22.54 -5.79
C SER A 68 29.03 21.12 -5.24
N LEU A 69 30.19 20.47 -5.39
CA LEU A 69 30.51 19.21 -4.72
C LEU A 69 30.34 19.30 -3.20
N THR A 70 30.45 20.52 -2.64
CA THR A 70 30.22 20.75 -1.20
C THR A 70 28.78 20.51 -0.76
N ASN A 71 27.82 20.59 -1.68
CA ASN A 71 26.38 20.48 -1.40
C ASN A 71 25.78 19.19 -1.98
N GLN A 72 26.63 18.28 -2.50
CA GLN A 72 26.18 17.05 -3.14
C GLN A 72 25.38 16.15 -2.20
N ASP A 73 25.89 15.92 -0.98
CA ASP A 73 25.21 15.08 0.01
C ASP A 73 23.85 15.67 0.41
N GLU A 74 23.76 17.00 0.52
CA GLU A 74 22.51 17.69 0.79
C GLU A 74 21.51 17.53 -0.36
N MET A 75 21.94 17.74 -1.62
CA MET A 75 21.06 17.55 -2.77
C MET A 75 20.60 16.10 -2.92
N MET A 76 21.46 15.13 -2.58
CA MET A 76 21.09 13.72 -2.50
C MET A 76 20.07 13.45 -1.39
N ALA A 77 20.23 14.07 -0.22
CA ALA A 77 19.29 13.98 0.89
C ALA A 77 17.92 14.61 0.54
N VAL A 78 17.90 15.82 -0.02
CA VAL A 78 16.68 16.51 -0.49
C VAL A 78 15.94 15.64 -1.50
N SER A 79 16.65 15.06 -2.46
CA SER A 79 16.04 14.23 -3.50
C SER A 79 15.54 12.91 -2.96
N GLY A 80 16.29 12.29 -2.04
CA GLY A 80 15.84 11.14 -1.28
C GLY A 80 14.57 11.45 -0.50
N TYR A 81 14.51 12.59 0.18
CA TYR A 81 13.36 13.03 0.94
C TYR A 81 12.10 13.19 0.06
N ILE A 82 12.21 13.85 -1.10
CA ILE A 82 11.09 14.00 -2.05
C ILE A 82 10.60 12.64 -2.53
N GLY A 83 11.51 11.73 -2.86
CA GLY A 83 11.13 10.38 -3.27
C GLY A 83 10.45 9.59 -2.15
N GLU A 84 10.89 9.75 -0.89
CA GLU A 84 10.24 9.15 0.28
C GLU A 84 8.83 9.73 0.52
N VAL A 85 8.62 11.04 0.33
CA VAL A 85 7.28 11.63 0.34
C VAL A 85 6.40 10.96 -0.71
N TYR A 86 6.91 10.76 -1.93
CA TYR A 86 6.16 10.10 -2.99
C TYR A 86 5.81 8.65 -2.63
N ILE A 87 6.78 7.85 -2.17
CA ILE A 87 6.59 6.45 -1.80
C ILE A 87 5.55 6.29 -0.68
N ARG A 88 5.60 7.17 0.33
CA ARG A 88 4.76 7.04 1.53
C ARG A 88 3.31 7.48 1.31
N ASN A 89 3.08 8.41 0.39
CA ASN A 89 1.77 9.03 0.22
C ASN A 89 1.00 8.49 -0.99
N ILE A 90 1.67 7.84 -1.95
CA ILE A 90 1.03 7.38 -3.18
C ILE A 90 0.72 5.89 -3.09
N PRO A 91 -0.55 5.48 -3.25
CA PRO A 91 -0.96 4.08 -3.19
C PRO A 91 -0.25 3.20 -4.22
N GLY A 92 -0.04 1.94 -3.83
CA GLY A 92 0.64 0.91 -4.64
C GLY A 92 2.06 0.63 -4.15
N ASN A 93 2.73 -0.29 -4.83
CA ASN A 93 4.06 -0.77 -4.43
C ASN A 93 5.14 0.12 -5.07
N LYS A 94 5.12 1.41 -4.71
CA LYS A 94 6.13 2.36 -5.18
C LYS A 94 7.46 2.05 -4.51
N GLU A 95 8.49 1.93 -5.32
CA GLU A 95 9.84 1.68 -4.85
C GLU A 95 10.84 2.57 -5.58
N TRP A 96 12.02 2.68 -4.99
CA TRP A 96 13.17 3.21 -5.71
C TRP A 96 13.60 2.20 -6.76
N ILE A 97 13.84 2.67 -7.98
CA ILE A 97 14.31 1.85 -9.10
C ILE A 97 15.48 2.53 -9.79
N MET A 98 16.39 1.71 -10.31
CA MET A 98 17.50 2.18 -11.12
C MET A 98 17.04 2.54 -12.54
N SER A 99 17.37 3.75 -13.00
CA SER A 99 17.16 4.18 -14.38
C SER A 99 18.15 3.51 -15.33
N GLU A 100 17.61 2.89 -16.39
CA GLU A 100 18.41 2.32 -17.48
C GLU A 100 18.86 3.37 -18.52
N LEU A 101 18.42 4.63 -18.38
CA LEU A 101 18.71 5.68 -19.35
C LEU A 101 20.04 6.36 -19.03
N THR A 102 20.81 6.67 -20.07
CA THR A 102 21.98 7.55 -19.92
C THR A 102 21.49 8.97 -19.63
N PRO A 103 22.03 9.66 -18.61
CA PRO A 103 21.70 11.07 -18.37
C PRO A 103 22.03 11.91 -19.60
N ARG A 104 21.34 13.05 -19.74
CA ARG A 104 21.72 14.07 -20.73
C ARG A 104 23.12 14.57 -20.38
N LYS A 105 23.93 14.86 -21.41
CA LYS A 105 25.39 15.10 -21.37
C LYS A 105 25.90 16.19 -20.40
N ASN A 106 25.00 16.91 -19.71
CA ASN A 106 25.32 18.09 -18.91
C ASN A 106 24.84 18.01 -17.44
N ASN A 107 24.28 16.89 -16.97
CA ASN A 107 23.92 16.75 -15.56
C ASN A 107 25.17 16.39 -14.75
N LYS A 108 25.68 17.34 -13.96
CA LYS A 108 26.83 17.11 -13.05
C LYS A 108 26.52 16.12 -11.93
N PHE A 109 25.24 15.99 -11.58
CA PHE A 109 24.77 14.99 -10.63
C PHE A 109 24.24 13.77 -11.36
N GLU A 110 24.97 12.68 -11.19
CA GLU A 110 24.68 11.36 -11.73
C GLU A 110 23.60 10.63 -10.92
N PHE A 111 22.46 11.28 -10.66
CA PHE A 111 21.37 10.64 -9.91
C PHE A 111 20.48 9.84 -10.85
N PHE A 112 20.69 8.53 -10.84
CA PHE A 112 20.05 7.58 -11.75
C PHE A 112 18.84 6.88 -11.14
N TYR A 113 18.28 7.40 -10.05
CA TYR A 113 17.25 6.68 -9.31
C TYR A 113 15.90 7.33 -9.55
N LEU A 114 14.92 6.50 -9.85
CA LEU A 114 13.54 6.88 -10.06
C LEU A 114 12.71 6.35 -8.90
N VAL A 115 11.55 6.94 -8.69
CA VAL A 115 10.51 6.39 -7.81
C VAL A 115 9.31 6.04 -8.67
N GLY A 116 8.78 4.84 -8.51
CA GLY A 116 7.60 4.41 -9.24
C GLY A 116 7.36 2.92 -9.15
N GLU A 117 6.51 2.41 -10.04
CA GLU A 117 6.37 0.98 -10.27
C GLU A 117 7.30 0.54 -11.40
N ARG A 118 7.79 -0.70 -11.36
CA ARG A 118 8.49 -1.27 -12.51
C ARG A 118 7.56 -1.23 -13.73
N ASN A 119 8.01 -0.56 -14.79
CA ASN A 119 7.32 -0.42 -16.09
C ASN A 119 6.05 0.46 -16.13
N LYS A 120 5.78 1.25 -15.08
CA LYS A 120 4.66 2.22 -15.03
C LYS A 120 5.10 3.49 -14.31
N ASP A 121 4.47 4.63 -14.62
CA ASP A 121 4.63 5.95 -13.98
C ASP A 121 5.83 6.11 -13.03
N GLN A 122 6.96 6.55 -13.60
CA GLN A 122 8.23 6.72 -12.89
C GLN A 122 8.56 8.20 -12.85
N ILE A 123 8.89 8.70 -11.67
CA ILE A 123 9.39 10.06 -11.49
C ILE A 123 10.88 10.01 -11.17
N ASN A 124 11.67 10.92 -11.75
CA ASN A 124 13.01 11.18 -11.25
C ASN A 124 12.94 12.41 -10.32
N PRO A 125 13.02 12.23 -8.99
CA PRO A 125 12.96 13.37 -8.07
C PRO A 125 14.15 14.33 -8.25
N PHE A 126 15.25 13.87 -8.84
CA PHE A 126 16.49 14.62 -9.00
C PHE A 126 16.66 15.22 -10.42
N SER A 127 16.45 14.45 -11.49
CA SER A 127 16.95 14.84 -12.83
C SER A 127 16.05 15.79 -13.63
N ALA A 128 14.82 16.02 -13.18
CA ALA A 128 13.83 16.76 -13.96
C ALA A 128 13.36 18.07 -13.29
N TYR A 129 13.60 18.26 -12.00
CA TYR A 129 12.94 19.34 -11.27
C TYR A 129 13.90 20.13 -10.36
N ILE A 130 14.40 19.60 -9.26
CA ILE A 130 14.97 20.48 -8.21
C ILE A 130 16.28 21.20 -8.61
N PRO A 131 17.35 20.52 -9.05
CA PRO A 131 18.58 21.21 -9.44
C PRO A 131 18.38 22.14 -10.65
N SER A 132 17.56 21.74 -11.63
CA SER A 132 17.27 22.55 -12.82
C SER A 132 16.38 23.77 -12.54
N LEU A 133 15.45 23.66 -11.59
CA LEU A 133 14.54 24.75 -11.20
C LEU A 133 15.21 25.74 -10.25
N ILE A 134 16.05 25.24 -9.33
CA ILE A 134 16.94 26.11 -8.56
C ILE A 134 17.91 26.84 -9.51
N TYR A 135 18.32 26.18 -10.59
CA TYR A 135 19.14 26.78 -11.64
C TYR A 135 18.41 27.84 -12.48
N SER A 136 17.11 27.68 -12.79
CA SER A 136 16.35 28.63 -13.63
C SER A 136 16.03 29.97 -12.94
N LYS A 137 16.28 30.09 -11.63
CA LYS A 137 15.90 31.23 -10.77
C LYS A 137 14.40 31.50 -10.72
N ASP A 138 13.59 30.60 -11.25
CA ASP A 138 12.16 30.76 -11.22
C ASP A 138 11.63 30.11 -9.93
N ASN A 139 11.71 30.88 -8.83
CA ASN A 139 11.14 30.49 -7.54
C ASN A 139 9.66 30.10 -7.69
N GLN A 140 8.97 30.72 -8.64
CA GLN A 140 7.60 30.37 -8.98
C GLN A 140 7.56 28.99 -9.65
N GLU A 141 8.46 28.64 -10.56
CA GLU A 141 8.55 27.27 -11.11
C GLU A 141 8.95 26.21 -10.07
N ILE A 142 9.84 26.50 -9.09
CA ILE A 142 10.16 25.56 -7.98
C ILE A 142 8.88 25.27 -7.19
N TYR A 143 8.20 26.33 -6.74
CA TYR A 143 6.95 26.22 -6.01
C TYR A 143 5.86 25.52 -6.84
N LEU A 144 5.67 25.92 -8.11
CA LEU A 144 4.68 25.33 -9.01
C LEU A 144 4.98 23.87 -9.31
N SER A 145 6.25 23.46 -9.40
CA SER A 145 6.62 22.07 -9.68
C SER A 145 6.38 21.18 -8.47
N LEU A 146 6.78 21.59 -7.26
CA LEU A 146 6.50 20.86 -6.03
C LEU A 146 5.00 20.84 -5.72
N LYS A 147 4.29 21.92 -6.02
CA LYS A 147 2.82 21.99 -5.95
C LYS A 147 2.16 21.11 -7.02
N ALA A 148 2.71 21.02 -8.22
CA ALA A 148 2.22 20.12 -9.25
C ALA A 148 2.43 18.66 -8.86
N ILE A 149 3.57 18.31 -8.25
CA ILE A 149 3.80 16.97 -7.66
C ILE A 149 2.76 16.70 -6.58
N LYS A 150 2.54 17.63 -5.64
CA LYS A 150 1.47 17.53 -4.64
C LYS A 150 0.11 17.28 -5.28
N ASN A 151 -0.33 18.16 -6.17
CA ASN A 151 -1.64 18.09 -6.82
C ASN A 151 -1.82 16.80 -7.63
N ASN A 152 -0.80 16.39 -8.40
CA ASN A 152 -0.84 15.14 -9.16
C ASN A 152 -0.92 13.93 -8.23
N SER A 153 -0.20 13.96 -7.11
CA SER A 153 -0.26 12.91 -6.09
C SER A 153 -1.64 12.87 -5.43
N GLU A 154 -2.22 14.02 -5.08
CA GLU A 154 -3.58 14.12 -4.54
C GLU A 154 -4.64 13.63 -5.54
N GLU A 155 -4.51 14.00 -6.81
CA GLU A 155 -5.40 13.48 -7.87
C GLU A 155 -5.25 11.98 -8.05
N PHE A 156 -4.01 11.46 -7.99
CA PHE A 156 -3.76 10.03 -8.07
C PHE A 156 -4.36 9.30 -6.87
N ILE A 157 -4.14 9.78 -5.64
CA ILE A 157 -4.74 9.27 -4.41
C ILE A 157 -6.27 9.31 -4.52
N LYS A 158 -6.83 10.42 -5.01
CA LYS A 158 -8.27 10.55 -5.21
C LYS A 158 -8.77 9.56 -6.25
N LYS A 159 -8.04 9.35 -7.35
CA LYS A 159 -8.37 8.37 -8.40
C LYS A 159 -8.20 6.93 -7.92
N SER A 160 -7.19 6.60 -7.13
CA SER A 160 -7.01 5.26 -6.55
C SER A 160 -8.07 4.97 -5.51
N ASN A 161 -8.43 5.97 -4.69
CA ASN A 161 -9.52 5.85 -3.72
C ASN A 161 -10.90 5.82 -4.41
N ALA A 162 -11.04 6.48 -5.57
CA ALA A 162 -12.25 6.42 -6.40
C ALA A 162 -12.32 5.15 -7.25
N ALA A 163 -11.18 4.62 -7.67
CA ALA A 163 -10.98 3.26 -8.19
C ALA A 163 -11.00 2.27 -7.02
N LYS A 164 -12.05 2.38 -6.19
CA LYS A 164 -12.56 1.25 -5.43
C LYS A 164 -12.55 0.06 -6.38
N VAL A 165 -11.79 -0.99 -6.05
CA VAL A 165 -11.95 -2.32 -6.64
C VAL A 165 -13.45 -2.56 -6.62
N ILE A 166 -14.09 -2.52 -7.79
CA ILE A 166 -15.53 -2.72 -7.91
C ILE A 166 -15.68 -4.20 -7.58
N PRO A 167 -16.34 -4.56 -6.46
CA PRO A 167 -16.51 -5.96 -6.14
C PRO A 167 -17.22 -6.63 -7.31
N GLY A 168 -16.74 -7.81 -7.72
CA GLY A 168 -17.47 -8.62 -8.69
C GLY A 168 -18.93 -8.75 -8.24
N LYS A 169 -19.89 -8.55 -9.15
CA LYS A 169 -21.33 -8.63 -8.83
C LYS A 169 -21.85 -10.07 -8.72
N GLY A 170 -20.96 -11.04 -8.54
CA GLY A 170 -21.29 -12.45 -8.47
C GLY A 170 -20.06 -13.27 -8.18
N GLY A 171 -20.19 -14.16 -7.21
CA GLY A 171 -19.25 -15.20 -6.88
C GLY A 171 -20.01 -16.33 -6.20
N PHE A 172 -19.49 -17.55 -6.25
CA PHE A 172 -20.12 -18.66 -5.55
C PHE A 172 -19.68 -18.62 -4.10
N SER A 173 -20.64 -18.45 -3.18
CA SER A 173 -20.38 -18.71 -1.76
C SER A 173 -20.02 -20.18 -1.61
N TYR A 174 -18.80 -20.44 -1.18
CA TYR A 174 -18.35 -21.77 -0.81
C TYR A 174 -19.06 -22.15 0.49
N GLN A 175 -19.98 -23.12 0.42
CA GLN A 175 -20.49 -24.10 1.44
C GLN A 175 -20.64 -23.71 2.92
N TYR A 176 -20.33 -22.50 3.35
CA TYR A 176 -20.10 -22.12 4.73
C TYR A 176 -20.83 -20.82 5.08
N PHE A 177 -21.43 -20.80 6.26
CA PHE A 177 -21.87 -19.58 6.93
C PHE A 177 -20.93 -19.26 8.08
N ILE A 178 -20.35 -18.06 8.07
CA ILE A 178 -19.49 -17.59 9.16
C ILE A 178 -20.35 -16.73 10.09
N LEU A 179 -20.98 -17.34 11.08
CA LEU A 179 -21.86 -16.68 12.03
C LEU A 179 -21.04 -15.88 13.06
N VAL A 180 -21.51 -14.68 13.39
CA VAL A 180 -20.92 -13.82 14.41
C VAL A 180 -21.69 -14.03 15.72
N LYS A 181 -21.04 -14.68 16.70
CA LYS A 181 -21.67 -14.98 18.00
C LYS A 181 -21.44 -13.92 19.08
N ASP A 182 -20.55 -12.96 18.83
CA ASP A 182 -20.29 -11.82 19.71
C ASP A 182 -20.53 -10.52 18.95
N GLU A 183 -21.52 -9.73 19.39
CA GLU A 183 -21.93 -8.49 18.74
C GLU A 183 -20.84 -7.40 18.75
N SER A 184 -19.78 -7.55 19.56
CA SER A 184 -18.62 -6.67 19.54
C SER A 184 -17.64 -6.97 18.40
N PHE A 185 -17.91 -7.96 17.56
CA PHE A 185 -17.07 -8.28 16.41
C PHE A 185 -17.10 -7.18 15.35
N GLU A 186 -15.92 -6.79 14.90
CA GLU A 186 -15.75 -5.89 13.75
C GLU A 186 -15.00 -6.60 12.61
N LEU A 187 -15.35 -6.30 11.36
CA LEU A 187 -14.69 -6.89 10.20
C LEU A 187 -13.18 -6.61 10.17
N ASN A 188 -12.75 -5.50 10.79
CA ASN A 188 -11.34 -5.17 10.98
C ASN A 188 -10.57 -6.25 11.78
N GLU A 189 -11.22 -7.04 12.64
CA GLU A 189 -10.56 -8.16 13.31
C GLU A 189 -10.07 -9.22 12.32
N ILE A 190 -10.85 -9.50 11.27
CA ILE A 190 -10.42 -10.38 10.17
C ILE A 190 -9.29 -9.71 9.38
N GLU A 191 -9.41 -8.43 9.08
CA GLU A 191 -8.39 -7.67 8.36
C GLU A 191 -7.02 -7.77 9.06
N GLN A 192 -6.97 -7.53 10.37
CA GLN A 192 -5.73 -7.60 11.15
C GLN A 192 -5.16 -9.03 11.19
N ALA A 193 -6.02 -10.03 11.41
CA ALA A 193 -5.59 -11.43 11.43
C ALA A 193 -4.94 -11.85 10.09
N LEU A 194 -5.57 -11.48 8.97
CA LEU A 194 -5.07 -11.80 7.64
C LEU A 194 -3.81 -11.00 7.28
N LYS A 195 -3.72 -9.73 7.67
CA LYS A 195 -2.48 -8.93 7.52
C LYS A 195 -1.31 -9.56 8.26
N ILE A 196 -1.52 -10.02 9.50
CA ILE A 196 -0.49 -10.72 10.28
C ILE A 196 -0.09 -12.03 9.59
N TYR A 197 -1.07 -12.80 9.11
CA TYR A 197 -0.83 -14.06 8.40
C TYR A 197 0.05 -13.85 7.14
N TYR A 198 -0.33 -12.91 6.28
CA TYR A 198 0.40 -12.66 5.04
C TYR A 198 1.77 -12.00 5.28
N ALA A 199 1.89 -11.13 6.29
CA ALA A 199 3.18 -10.58 6.68
C ALA A 199 4.19 -11.68 7.06
N LYS A 200 3.74 -12.75 7.75
CA LYS A 200 4.59 -13.92 8.06
C LYS A 200 4.99 -14.72 6.82
N LYS A 201 4.15 -14.73 5.78
CA LYS A 201 4.44 -15.35 4.47
C LYS A 201 5.29 -14.46 3.55
N GLY A 202 5.73 -13.28 4.01
CA GLY A 202 6.54 -12.36 3.20
C GLY A 202 5.74 -11.56 2.17
N SER A 203 4.42 -11.46 2.32
CA SER A 203 3.54 -10.69 1.43
C SER A 203 2.75 -9.68 2.26
N ARG A 204 2.98 -8.37 2.09
CA ARG A 204 2.33 -7.34 2.93
C ARG A 204 1.09 -6.71 2.29
N ASP A 205 0.91 -6.90 0.97
CA ASP A 205 -0.06 -6.15 0.17
C ASP A 205 -1.12 -7.09 -0.44
N ARG A 206 -1.79 -7.88 0.42
CA ARG A 206 -2.87 -8.76 -0.03
C ARG A 206 -4.25 -8.38 0.49
N VAL A 207 -4.32 -7.63 1.58
CA VAL A 207 -5.58 -7.40 2.32
C VAL A 207 -5.98 -5.93 2.21
N TYR A 208 -7.16 -5.67 1.66
CA TYR A 208 -7.65 -4.33 1.34
C TYR A 208 -9.04 -4.10 1.92
N SER A 209 -9.17 -3.08 2.78
CA SER A 209 -10.48 -2.62 3.25
C SER A 209 -11.17 -1.82 2.15
N HIS A 210 -12.35 -2.27 1.70
CA HIS A 210 -13.17 -1.54 0.74
C HIS A 210 -14.11 -0.56 1.46
N ASN A 211 -14.69 -0.99 2.60
CA ASN A 211 -15.39 -0.16 3.58
C ASN A 211 -15.52 -0.94 4.91
N GLU A 212 -16.17 -0.34 5.91
CA GLU A 212 -16.39 -0.94 7.25
C GLU A 212 -17.07 -2.31 7.24
N ARG A 213 -17.78 -2.66 6.16
CA ARG A 213 -18.51 -3.92 5.99
C ARG A 213 -17.98 -4.77 4.85
N HIS A 214 -16.91 -4.39 4.16
CA HIS A 214 -16.38 -5.15 3.03
C HIS A 214 -14.86 -5.14 3.00
N LEU A 215 -14.28 -6.33 3.02
CA LEU A 215 -12.85 -6.60 2.95
C LEU A 215 -12.55 -7.46 1.71
N LEU A 216 -11.42 -7.18 1.07
CA LEU A 216 -10.93 -7.89 -0.10
C LEU A 216 -9.57 -8.51 0.19
N VAL A 217 -9.33 -9.72 -0.30
CA VAL A 217 -8.04 -10.40 -0.22
C VAL A 217 -7.60 -10.80 -1.63
N ASN A 218 -6.53 -10.17 -2.12
CA ASN A 218 -5.96 -10.42 -3.44
C ASN A 218 -5.06 -11.66 -3.41
N MET A 219 -5.32 -12.60 -4.30
CA MET A 219 -4.56 -13.85 -4.42
C MET A 219 -3.47 -13.79 -5.49
N GLY A 220 -3.45 -12.74 -6.32
CA GLY A 220 -2.69 -12.67 -7.57
C GLY A 220 -3.63 -12.67 -8.78
N ASP A 221 -3.11 -12.31 -9.96
CA ASP A 221 -3.81 -12.42 -11.25
C ASP A 221 -5.22 -11.79 -11.32
N ASN A 222 -5.46 -10.74 -10.51
CA ASN A 222 -6.75 -10.07 -10.33
C ASN A 222 -7.87 -10.94 -9.72
N TYR A 223 -7.52 -12.01 -9.01
CA TYR A 223 -8.48 -12.81 -8.25
C TYR A 223 -8.61 -12.31 -6.81
N TYR A 224 -9.84 -12.13 -6.35
CA TYR A 224 -10.15 -11.69 -5.01
C TYR A 224 -11.06 -12.65 -4.26
N PHE A 225 -10.74 -12.81 -2.98
CA PHE A 225 -11.70 -13.24 -1.98
C PHE A 225 -12.36 -12.03 -1.33
N HIS A 226 -13.64 -12.17 -1.03
CA HIS A 226 -14.49 -11.14 -0.48
C HIS A 226 -15.01 -11.57 0.89
N PHE A 227 -14.95 -10.66 1.87
CA PHE A 227 -15.59 -10.82 3.16
C PHE A 227 -16.54 -9.66 3.37
N GLN A 228 -17.83 -9.93 3.48
CA GLN A 228 -18.85 -8.90 3.70
C GLN A 228 -19.61 -9.16 5.00
N LEU A 229 -19.69 -8.15 5.87
CA LEU A 229 -20.49 -8.24 7.08
C LEU A 229 -21.97 -7.99 6.72
N ASP A 230 -22.78 -9.03 6.84
CA ASP A 230 -24.22 -8.97 6.70
C ASP A 230 -24.89 -8.89 8.09
N THR A 231 -25.76 -7.90 8.24
CA THR A 231 -26.55 -7.63 9.45
C THR A 231 -28.05 -7.54 9.13
N GLY A 232 -28.48 -8.09 8.00
CA GLY A 232 -29.88 -8.10 7.58
C GLY A 232 -30.75 -8.95 8.52
N GLU A 233 -32.04 -8.63 8.59
CA GLU A 233 -32.99 -9.33 9.48
C GLU A 233 -33.08 -10.84 9.20
N GLY A 234 -32.81 -11.26 7.95
CA GLY A 234 -32.79 -12.67 7.54
C GLY A 234 -31.75 -13.51 8.29
N VAL A 235 -30.61 -12.93 8.68
CA VAL A 235 -29.52 -13.67 9.34
C VAL A 235 -29.97 -14.25 10.68
N LEU A 236 -30.76 -13.51 11.45
CA LEU A 236 -31.28 -14.00 12.74
C LEU A 236 -32.26 -15.16 12.55
N GLN A 237 -33.09 -15.09 11.51
CA GLN A 237 -34.05 -16.16 11.22
C GLN A 237 -33.32 -17.43 10.78
N GLU A 238 -32.38 -17.33 9.85
CA GLU A 238 -31.54 -18.46 9.41
C GLU A 238 -30.74 -19.05 10.57
N SER A 239 -30.18 -18.22 11.45
CA SER A 239 -29.42 -18.68 12.62
C SER A 239 -30.27 -19.50 13.60
N LYS A 240 -31.55 -19.11 13.79
CA LYS A 240 -32.51 -19.93 14.57
C LYS A 240 -32.79 -21.26 13.90
N GLU A 241 -33.00 -21.28 12.59
CA GLU A 241 -33.25 -22.51 11.83
C GLU A 241 -32.04 -23.46 11.87
N ILE A 242 -30.81 -22.92 11.79
CA ILE A 242 -29.59 -23.70 11.97
C ILE A 242 -29.57 -24.32 13.38
N ALA A 243 -29.83 -23.52 14.42
CA ALA A 243 -29.82 -24.01 15.81
C ALA A 243 -30.86 -25.12 16.07
N GLU A 244 -32.06 -24.99 15.50
CA GLU A 244 -33.14 -25.97 15.63
C GLU A 244 -32.75 -27.31 14.99
N ASN A 245 -32.16 -27.26 13.79
CA ASN A 245 -31.80 -28.45 13.01
C ASN A 245 -30.45 -29.07 13.38
N TYR A 246 -29.58 -28.31 14.05
CA TYR A 246 -28.23 -28.72 14.40
C TYR A 246 -28.23 -29.86 15.45
N LYS A 247 -27.35 -30.85 15.24
CA LYS A 247 -27.30 -32.10 16.03
C LYS A 247 -25.98 -32.32 16.77
N GLY A 248 -25.01 -31.41 16.65
CA GLY A 248 -23.73 -31.50 17.34
C GLY A 248 -23.76 -30.90 18.75
N ASP A 249 -22.57 -30.64 19.29
CA ASP A 249 -22.37 -30.32 20.72
C ASP A 249 -22.34 -28.81 21.02
N LYS A 250 -22.28 -27.95 20.00
CA LYS A 250 -22.33 -26.49 20.23
C LYS A 250 -23.63 -26.02 20.87
N ASP A 251 -23.52 -24.95 21.64
CA ASP A 251 -24.65 -24.29 22.30
C ASP A 251 -25.62 -23.70 21.27
N LYS A 252 -26.78 -24.36 21.13
CA LYS A 252 -27.87 -23.94 20.24
C LYS A 252 -28.39 -22.54 20.55
N SER A 253 -28.33 -22.10 21.81
CA SER A 253 -28.78 -20.76 22.19
C SER A 253 -27.84 -19.67 21.64
N VAL A 254 -26.54 -19.96 21.57
CA VAL A 254 -25.54 -19.09 20.95
C VAL A 254 -25.72 -19.04 19.44
N ILE A 255 -25.97 -20.19 18.81
CA ILE A 255 -26.24 -20.24 17.37
C ILE A 255 -27.50 -19.43 17.05
N ALA A 256 -28.60 -19.66 17.77
CA ALA A 256 -29.89 -18.99 17.55
C ALA A 256 -29.88 -17.47 17.81
N SER A 257 -28.88 -16.96 18.54
CA SER A 257 -28.77 -15.54 18.87
C SER A 257 -27.92 -14.73 17.87
N CYS A 258 -27.25 -15.38 16.92
CA CYS A 258 -26.43 -14.71 15.92
C CYS A 258 -27.29 -13.79 15.04
N LYS A 259 -27.03 -12.48 15.08
CA LYS A 259 -27.76 -11.46 14.28
C LYS A 259 -26.98 -10.98 13.06
N SER A 260 -25.74 -11.43 12.93
CA SER A 260 -24.86 -11.05 11.83
C SER A 260 -24.00 -12.24 11.40
N ARG A 261 -23.53 -12.18 10.16
CA ARG A 261 -22.62 -13.17 9.57
C ARG A 261 -21.62 -12.46 8.67
N VAL A 262 -20.47 -13.10 8.48
CA VAL A 262 -19.54 -12.74 7.42
C VAL A 262 -19.84 -13.63 6.22
N GLU A 263 -20.29 -13.01 5.13
CA GLU A 263 -20.37 -13.67 3.83
C GLU A 263 -18.97 -13.77 3.24
N PHE A 264 -18.56 -14.97 2.82
CA PHE A 264 -17.23 -15.24 2.29
C PHE A 264 -17.34 -15.97 0.95
N TRP A 265 -16.84 -15.33 -0.11
CA TRP A 265 -16.84 -15.89 -1.46
C TRP A 265 -15.58 -15.47 -2.21
N GLY A 266 -15.28 -16.16 -3.31
CA GLY A 266 -14.25 -15.77 -4.25
C GLY A 266 -14.85 -15.29 -5.57
N ASP A 267 -14.05 -14.60 -6.37
CA ASP A 267 -14.33 -14.38 -7.79
C ASP A 267 -14.52 -15.72 -8.54
N GLU A 268 -15.02 -15.64 -9.77
CA GLU A 268 -15.20 -16.83 -10.63
C GLU A 268 -13.85 -17.55 -10.83
N ASP A 269 -13.80 -18.83 -10.44
CA ASP A 269 -12.63 -19.70 -10.51
C ASP A 269 -12.98 -20.98 -11.28
N PRO A 270 -13.04 -20.93 -12.63
CA PRO A 270 -13.49 -22.07 -13.44
C PRO A 270 -12.58 -23.30 -13.30
N ASP A 271 -11.29 -23.08 -13.07
CA ASP A 271 -10.27 -24.11 -13.00
C ASP A 271 -10.02 -24.59 -11.56
N GLY A 272 -10.55 -23.88 -10.55
CA GLY A 272 -10.45 -24.24 -9.14
C GLY A 272 -9.06 -23.96 -8.55
N ASP A 273 -8.30 -23.04 -9.12
CA ASP A 273 -6.92 -22.73 -8.75
C ASP A 273 -6.79 -22.23 -7.30
N TYR A 274 -7.85 -21.58 -6.78
CA TYR A 274 -7.83 -20.92 -5.47
C TYR A 274 -8.52 -21.71 -4.36
N ILE A 275 -8.88 -22.99 -4.59
CA ILE A 275 -9.55 -23.81 -3.59
C ILE A 275 -8.72 -24.00 -2.31
N ASN A 276 -7.40 -24.17 -2.45
CA ASN A 276 -6.52 -24.35 -1.29
C ASN A 276 -6.43 -23.06 -0.47
N ASP A 277 -6.35 -21.91 -1.15
CA ASP A 277 -6.32 -20.61 -0.49
C ASP A 277 -7.63 -20.30 0.25
N HIS A 278 -8.77 -20.66 -0.36
CA HIS A 278 -10.07 -20.59 0.31
C HIS A 278 -10.06 -21.34 1.66
N MET A 279 -9.57 -22.59 1.65
CA MET A 279 -9.49 -23.42 2.86
C MET A 279 -8.53 -22.82 3.90
N TYR A 280 -7.36 -22.32 3.48
CA TYR A 280 -6.42 -21.67 4.39
C TYR A 280 -6.98 -20.40 5.03
N LEU A 281 -7.80 -19.64 4.31
CA LEU A 281 -8.46 -18.46 4.85
C LEU A 281 -9.51 -18.85 5.92
N LEU A 282 -10.30 -19.90 5.69
CA LEU A 282 -11.21 -20.44 6.71
C LEU A 282 -10.46 -20.84 7.98
N GLU A 283 -9.34 -21.54 7.86
CA GLU A 283 -8.50 -21.91 9.00
C GLU A 283 -8.00 -20.70 9.79
N GLN A 284 -7.73 -19.56 9.13
CA GLN A 284 -7.39 -18.33 9.85
C GLN A 284 -8.59 -17.76 10.61
N LEU A 285 -9.79 -17.83 10.03
CA LEU A 285 -11.02 -17.37 10.67
C LEU A 285 -11.43 -18.20 11.89
N MET A 286 -11.16 -19.51 11.87
CA MET A 286 -11.43 -20.40 13.01
C MET A 286 -10.72 -19.97 14.30
N GLN A 287 -9.59 -19.26 14.18
CA GLN A 287 -8.85 -18.78 15.34
C GLN A 287 -9.56 -17.61 16.04
N ASN A 288 -10.54 -16.98 15.39
CA ASN A 288 -11.32 -15.91 16.00
C ASN A 288 -12.43 -16.49 16.88
N ALA A 289 -12.27 -16.34 18.19
CA ALA A 289 -13.19 -16.85 19.19
C ALA A 289 -14.60 -16.23 19.13
N LYS A 290 -14.84 -15.18 18.32
CA LYS A 290 -16.15 -14.54 18.10
C LYS A 290 -16.92 -15.10 16.90
N LEU A 291 -16.31 -15.98 16.12
CA LEU A 291 -16.90 -16.55 14.91
C LEU A 291 -17.27 -18.02 15.12
N LEU A 292 -18.26 -18.48 14.35
CA LEU A 292 -18.59 -19.89 14.16
C LEU A 292 -18.68 -20.15 12.65
N ILE A 293 -18.06 -21.22 12.16
CA ILE A 293 -18.10 -21.57 10.73
C ILE A 293 -18.99 -22.80 10.57
N PHE A 294 -20.17 -22.62 9.99
CA PHE A 294 -21.17 -23.67 9.79
C PHE A 294 -21.14 -24.17 8.34
N ASP A 295 -20.90 -25.46 8.14
CA ASP A 295 -21.02 -26.12 6.85
C ASP A 295 -22.49 -26.48 6.61
N PHE A 296 -23.17 -25.72 5.76
CA PHE A 296 -24.60 -25.91 5.54
C PHE A 296 -24.93 -27.14 4.68
N ARG A 297 -23.93 -27.75 4.02
CA ARG A 297 -24.14 -29.00 3.28
C ARG A 297 -24.14 -30.20 4.20
N ASN A 298 -23.22 -30.21 5.15
CA ASN A 298 -23.05 -31.31 6.09
C ASN A 298 -23.84 -31.13 7.39
N GLY A 299 -24.29 -29.90 7.67
CA GLY A 299 -25.08 -29.59 8.86
C GLY A 299 -24.26 -29.62 10.16
N VAL A 300 -22.95 -29.39 10.06
CA VAL A 300 -21.98 -29.45 11.17
C VAL A 300 -21.11 -28.18 11.19
N PHE A 301 -20.51 -27.86 12.33
CA PHE A 301 -19.52 -26.79 12.38
C PHE A 301 -18.15 -27.29 11.96
N TYR A 302 -17.36 -26.41 11.34
CA TYR A 302 -16.09 -26.74 10.73
C TYR A 302 -15.06 -27.30 11.73
N ASP A 303 -15.12 -26.89 13.00
CA ASP A 303 -14.25 -27.40 14.08
C ASP A 303 -14.73 -28.73 14.69
N GLU A 304 -15.83 -29.29 14.18
CA GLU A 304 -16.38 -30.59 14.60
C GLU A 304 -16.27 -31.66 13.53
N GLN A 305 -15.63 -31.34 12.39
CA GLN A 305 -15.36 -32.29 11.30
C GLN A 305 -14.18 -33.21 11.60
#